data_AF-U2QIC4-F1
#
_entry.id   AF-U2QIC4-F1
#
_cell.length_a   1.000
_cell.length_b   1.000
_cell.length_c   1.000
_cell.angle_alpha   90.00
_cell.angle_beta   90.00
_cell.angle_gamma   90.00
#
_symmetry.space_group_name_H-M   'P 1'
#
loop_
_entity.id
_entity.type
_entity.pdbx_description
1 polymer ?
#
loop_
_entity_poly.entity_id
_entity_poly.type
_entity_poly.pdbx_seq_one_letter_code
_entity_poly.pdbx_strand_id
1 'polypeptide(L)'
;MASTNTEQKTIPLMIVFIYSARNIDFKKIAQISLVISSFVLGFVIVSSYFNIIENFFVNKADRTREYLGFRYALNSATIFSNIVFLKIYIDKEKIKLKTLGILFLINYLIYIYTDSRLTSFISLCFIIFAIIIKYLPNIKLRLLYYIFPLMYLICSTISIYFTINYKMLSNWQYNLNSMLSGRLSLGQDSIQTYGYGLFWKKLYLVGNGLDVNGEINFTSYNYVDNLYVQILQRYGIIFVILFIIILTVVMFYITKLKDNYLLVIFALLAIHGIIDDLIIYPYYNTFWFILGYIYYNSSTKFINIRKKQRNLNY
;
A
#
# COMPACT_ATOMS: atom_id res chain seq x y z
N MET A 1 -17.89 1.71 1.94
CA MET A 1 -17.91 0.43 2.65
C MET A 1 -17.79 0.77 4.11
N ALA A 2 -18.77 0.39 4.93
CA ALA A 2 -18.60 0.50 6.36
C ALA A 2 -17.52 -0.51 6.77
N SER A 3 -16.56 -0.12 7.62
CA SER A 3 -15.54 -1.05 8.09
C SER A 3 -16.21 -2.10 8.96
N THR A 4 -16.56 -3.22 8.33
CA THR A 4 -17.20 -4.35 9.00
C THR A 4 -16.21 -5.03 9.93
N ASN A 5 -16.70 -5.78 10.92
CA ASN A 5 -15.86 -6.62 11.79
C ASN A 5 -14.87 -7.51 11.00
N THR A 6 -15.22 -7.85 9.76
CA THR A 6 -14.43 -8.63 8.80
C THR A 6 -13.13 -7.93 8.39
N GLU A 7 -13.14 -6.61 8.15
CA GLU A 7 -11.92 -5.86 7.82
C GLU A 7 -10.94 -5.82 8.99
N GLN A 8 -11.43 -5.71 10.23
CA GLN A 8 -10.55 -5.72 11.41
C GLN A 8 -9.82 -7.05 11.62
N LYS A 9 -10.42 -8.18 11.17
CA LYS A 9 -9.81 -9.52 11.24
C LYS A 9 -8.75 -9.78 10.16
N THR A 10 -8.64 -8.92 9.13
CA THR A 10 -7.71 -9.13 8.02
C THR A 10 -6.25 -9.04 8.43
N ILE A 11 -5.87 -8.13 9.34
CA ILE A 11 -4.48 -7.95 9.77
C ILE A 11 -3.96 -9.17 10.56
N PRO A 12 -4.68 -9.70 11.56
CA PRO A 12 -4.28 -10.97 12.19
C PRO A 12 -4.12 -12.12 11.18
N LEU A 13 -5.06 -12.26 10.24
CA LEU A 13 -4.97 -13.27 9.18
C LEU A 13 -3.77 -13.05 8.27
N MET A 14 -3.46 -11.80 7.92
CA MET A 14 -2.28 -11.44 7.14
C MET A 14 -0.99 -11.90 7.84
N ILE A 15 -0.85 -11.71 9.16
CA ILE A 15 0.32 -12.16 9.91
C ILE A 15 0.48 -13.68 9.79
N VAL A 16 -0.62 -14.44 9.89
CA VAL A 16 -0.62 -15.89 9.70
C VAL A 16 -0.20 -16.27 8.28
N PHE A 17 -0.75 -15.61 7.26
CA PHE A 17 -0.37 -15.86 5.86
C PHE A 17 1.11 -15.58 5.60
N ILE A 18 1.62 -14.43 6.06
CA ILE A 18 3.03 -14.05 5.92
C ILE A 18 3.93 -15.08 6.60
N TYR A 19 3.57 -15.52 7.82
CA TYR A 19 4.33 -16.54 8.53
C TYR A 19 4.29 -17.90 7.83
N SER A 20 3.14 -18.32 7.32
CA SER A 20 3.00 -19.59 6.58
C SER A 20 3.82 -19.59 5.29
N ALA A 21 3.92 -18.46 4.59
CA ALA A 21 4.70 -18.32 3.37
C ALA A 21 6.21 -18.14 3.59
N ARG A 22 6.70 -18.11 4.84
CA ARG A 22 8.09 -17.72 5.18
C ARG A 22 9.19 -18.54 4.51
N ASN A 23 8.93 -19.81 4.20
CA ASN A 23 9.89 -20.73 3.58
C ASN A 23 9.72 -20.84 2.04
N ILE A 24 8.90 -19.96 1.44
CA ILE A 24 8.70 -19.90 0.00
C ILE A 24 9.51 -18.72 -0.54
N ASP A 25 10.23 -18.93 -1.64
CA ASP A 25 10.91 -17.83 -2.34
C ASP A 25 9.90 -16.75 -2.74
N PHE A 26 10.14 -15.51 -2.31
CA PHE A 26 9.29 -14.38 -2.62
C PHE A 26 9.09 -14.20 -4.13
N LYS A 27 10.10 -14.51 -4.96
CA LYS A 27 9.96 -14.42 -6.42
C LYS A 27 8.84 -15.33 -6.96
N LYS A 28 8.69 -16.52 -6.37
CA LYS A 28 7.61 -17.46 -6.73
C LYS A 28 6.25 -16.91 -6.32
N ILE A 29 6.14 -16.35 -5.11
CA ILE A 29 4.92 -15.67 -4.64
C ILE A 29 4.56 -14.53 -5.58
N ALA A 30 5.53 -13.68 -5.93
CA ALA A 30 5.36 -12.54 -6.82
C ALA A 30 4.83 -12.95 -8.20
N GLN A 31 5.38 -14.03 -8.78
CA GLN A 31 4.93 -14.55 -10.08
C GLN A 31 3.50 -15.07 -10.04
N ILE A 32 3.13 -15.83 -9.00
CA ILE A 32 1.77 -16.34 -8.82
C ILE A 32 0.81 -15.17 -8.62
N SER A 33 1.13 -14.22 -7.73
CA SER A 33 0.30 -13.05 -7.49
C SER A 33 0.14 -12.18 -8.73
N LEU A 34 1.17 -12.06 -9.58
CA LEU A 34 1.08 -11.31 -10.84
C LEU A 34 0.04 -11.93 -11.78
N VAL A 35 0.07 -13.27 -11.94
CA VAL A 35 -0.89 -13.99 -12.79
C VAL A 35 -2.30 -13.85 -12.23
N ILE A 36 -2.50 -14.13 -10.94
CA ILE A 36 -3.82 -14.06 -10.30
C ILE A 36 -4.38 -12.64 -10.35
N SER A 37 -3.58 -11.63 -9.97
CA SER A 37 -4.04 -10.23 -9.96
C SER A 37 -4.41 -9.76 -11.37
N SER A 38 -3.61 -10.12 -12.38
CA SER A 38 -3.88 -9.75 -13.78
C SER A 38 -5.14 -10.43 -14.31
N PHE A 39 -5.31 -11.72 -14.01
CA PHE A 39 -6.50 -12.47 -14.40
C PHE A 39 -7.76 -11.90 -13.75
N VAL A 40 -7.75 -11.69 -12.42
CA VAL A 40 -8.91 -11.16 -11.69
C VAL A 40 -9.26 -9.76 -12.18
N LEU A 41 -8.27 -8.87 -12.33
CA LEU A 41 -8.51 -7.53 -12.85
C LEU A 41 -9.14 -7.57 -14.24
N GLY A 42 -8.53 -8.30 -15.18
CA GLY A 42 -9.04 -8.42 -16.54
C GLY A 42 -10.43 -9.06 -16.57
N PHE A 43 -10.64 -10.13 -15.82
CA PHE A 43 -11.92 -10.83 -15.73
C PHE A 43 -13.04 -9.93 -15.22
N VAL A 44 -12.82 -9.18 -14.13
CA VAL A 44 -13.83 -8.27 -13.56
C VAL A 44 -14.17 -7.15 -14.53
N ILE A 45 -13.16 -6.49 -15.11
CA ILE A 45 -13.37 -5.38 -16.05
C ILE A 45 -14.11 -5.85 -17.29
N VAL A 46 -13.66 -6.95 -17.92
CA VAL A 46 -14.29 -7.50 -19.13
C VAL A 46 -15.72 -7.94 -18.83
N SER A 47 -15.94 -8.67 -17.73
CA SER A 47 -17.28 -9.09 -17.31
C SER A 47 -18.22 -7.89 -17.09
N SER A 48 -17.69 -6.76 -16.63
CA SER A 48 -18.47 -5.54 -16.42
C SER A 48 -18.93 -4.90 -17.74
N TYR A 49 -18.11 -4.94 -18.79
CA TYR A 49 -18.49 -4.44 -20.11
C TYR A 49 -19.42 -5.40 -20.88
N PHE A 50 -19.42 -6.69 -20.54
CA PHE A 50 -20.38 -7.67 -21.07
C PHE A 50 -21.68 -7.76 -20.25
N ASN A 51 -21.87 -6.90 -19.24
CA ASN A 51 -23.01 -6.91 -18.32
C ASN A 51 -23.20 -8.24 -17.56
N ILE A 52 -22.12 -9.02 -17.37
CA ILE A 52 -22.12 -10.21 -16.51
C ILE A 52 -22.03 -9.77 -15.03
N ILE A 53 -21.25 -8.72 -14.78
CA ILE A 53 -21.15 -8.03 -13.49
C ILE A 53 -21.60 -6.59 -13.69
N GLU A 54 -22.29 -6.01 -12.73
CA GLU A 54 -22.72 -4.62 -12.81
C GLU A 54 -21.52 -3.66 -12.76
N ASN A 55 -21.52 -2.66 -13.65
CA ASN A 55 -20.54 -1.59 -13.66
C ASN A 55 -21.13 -0.31 -13.06
N PHE A 56 -20.57 0.15 -11.95
CA PHE A 56 -21.12 1.29 -11.22
C PHE A 56 -20.50 2.61 -11.68
N PHE A 57 -21.35 3.63 -11.81
CA PHE A 57 -20.96 5.00 -12.09
C PHE A 57 -21.38 5.90 -10.92
N VAL A 58 -20.40 6.61 -10.34
CA VAL A 58 -20.66 7.56 -9.26
C VAL A 58 -20.33 8.96 -9.74
N ASN A 59 -21.37 9.75 -9.94
CA ASN A 59 -21.29 11.17 -10.31
C ASN A 59 -21.36 12.00 -9.03
N LYS A 60 -20.26 12.66 -8.67
CA LYS A 60 -20.23 13.76 -7.69
C LYS A 60 -20.09 15.07 -8.46
N ALA A 61 -20.50 16.18 -7.84
CA ALA A 61 -20.54 17.51 -8.48
C ALA A 61 -19.23 17.93 -9.17
N ASP A 62 -18.09 17.39 -8.74
CA ASP A 62 -16.74 17.68 -9.21
C ASP A 62 -16.08 16.57 -10.04
N ARG A 63 -16.66 15.36 -10.09
CA ARG A 63 -16.05 14.20 -10.77
C ARG A 63 -17.03 13.07 -11.08
N THR A 64 -16.85 12.45 -12.23
CA THR A 64 -17.47 11.18 -12.60
C THR A 64 -16.45 10.06 -12.40
N ARG A 65 -16.85 8.97 -11.74
CA ARG A 65 -15.99 7.80 -11.54
C ARG A 65 -16.72 6.54 -11.95
N GLU A 66 -16.12 5.81 -12.87
CA GLU A 66 -16.50 4.45 -13.24
C GLU A 66 -15.74 3.45 -12.37
N TYR A 67 -16.44 2.43 -11.87
CA TYR A 67 -15.87 1.48 -10.93
C TYR A 67 -15.27 0.24 -11.61
N LEU A 68 -15.44 0.10 -12.94
CA LEU A 68 -14.86 -0.96 -13.77
C LEU A 68 -15.21 -2.37 -13.25
N GLY A 69 -16.47 -2.56 -12.84
CA GLY A 69 -16.97 -3.82 -12.25
C GLY A 69 -16.63 -4.06 -10.78
N PHE A 70 -15.90 -3.15 -10.13
CA PHE A 70 -15.63 -3.22 -8.70
C PHE A 70 -16.67 -2.46 -7.88
N ARG A 71 -16.65 -2.66 -6.55
CA ARG A 71 -17.51 -1.95 -5.61
C ARG A 71 -16.93 -0.64 -5.09
N TYR A 72 -15.73 -0.28 -5.54
CA TYR A 72 -15.09 0.99 -5.21
C TYR A 72 -14.12 1.40 -6.31
N ALA A 73 -14.18 2.67 -6.73
CA ALA A 73 -13.40 3.20 -7.85
C ALA A 73 -11.89 2.92 -7.75
N LEU A 74 -11.32 2.93 -6.53
CA LEU A 74 -9.88 2.78 -6.35
C LEU A 74 -9.40 1.33 -6.43
N ASN A 75 -10.29 0.33 -6.36
CA ASN A 75 -9.90 -1.07 -6.27
C ASN A 75 -9.11 -1.54 -7.51
N SER A 76 -9.60 -1.23 -8.71
CA SER A 76 -8.96 -1.60 -9.98
C SER A 76 -7.57 -0.97 -10.09
N ALA A 77 -7.45 0.32 -9.75
CA ALA A 77 -6.18 1.05 -9.73
C ALA A 77 -5.18 0.45 -8.73
N THR A 78 -5.64 0.07 -7.54
CA THR A 78 -4.78 -0.52 -6.51
C THR A 78 -4.30 -1.92 -6.90
N ILE A 79 -5.17 -2.77 -7.45
CA ILE A 79 -4.78 -4.07 -8.01
C ILE A 79 -3.77 -3.88 -9.14
N PHE A 80 -4.02 -2.93 -10.04
CA PHE A 80 -3.11 -2.65 -11.15
C PHE A 80 -1.76 -2.10 -10.68
N SER A 81 -1.74 -1.24 -9.65
CA SER A 81 -0.49 -0.78 -9.03
C SER A 81 0.34 -1.94 -8.48
N ASN A 82 -0.30 -2.95 -7.86
CA ASN A 82 0.39 -4.16 -7.43
C ASN A 82 0.95 -4.95 -8.63
N ILE A 83 0.20 -5.06 -9.74
CA ILE A 83 0.67 -5.68 -10.99
C ILE A 83 1.91 -4.95 -11.53
N VAL A 84 1.89 -3.62 -11.59
CA VAL A 84 3.03 -2.80 -12.03
C VAL A 84 4.26 -3.08 -11.16
N PHE A 85 4.10 -3.05 -9.83
CA PHE A 85 5.17 -3.31 -8.90
C PHE A 85 5.74 -4.72 -9.06
N LEU A 86 4.88 -5.74 -9.12
CA LEU A 86 5.27 -7.13 -9.30
C LEU A 86 5.99 -7.35 -10.64
N LYS A 87 5.44 -6.84 -11.75
CA LYS A 87 6.01 -7.08 -13.08
C LYS A 87 7.39 -6.46 -13.21
N ILE A 88 7.55 -5.21 -12.76
CA ILE A 88 8.85 -4.52 -12.76
C ILE A 88 9.82 -5.22 -11.80
N TYR A 89 9.38 -5.63 -10.60
CA TYR A 89 10.24 -6.33 -9.64
C TYR A 89 10.75 -7.69 -10.14
N ILE A 90 9.89 -8.46 -10.83
CA ILE A 90 10.26 -9.80 -11.35
C ILE A 90 11.28 -9.69 -12.48
N ASP A 91 11.09 -8.74 -13.39
CA ASP A 91 11.93 -8.58 -14.59
C ASP A 91 13.18 -7.73 -14.33
N LYS A 92 13.13 -6.80 -13.36
CA LYS A 92 14.18 -5.81 -13.05
C LYS A 92 14.73 -5.14 -14.32
N GLU A 93 16.05 -5.07 -14.50
CA GLU A 93 16.70 -4.42 -15.64
C GLU A 93 16.35 -5.08 -16.99
N LYS A 94 15.95 -6.36 -16.95
CA LYS A 94 15.59 -7.15 -18.13
C LYS A 94 14.20 -6.83 -18.67
N ILE A 95 13.41 -5.97 -18.00
CA ILE A 95 12.07 -5.60 -18.47
C ILE A 95 12.13 -4.93 -19.84
N LYS A 96 11.27 -5.34 -20.78
CA LYS A 96 11.21 -4.76 -22.13
C LYS A 96 10.52 -3.38 -22.09
N LEU A 97 10.99 -2.43 -22.89
CA LEU A 97 10.37 -1.09 -23.00
C LEU A 97 8.91 -1.17 -23.44
N LYS A 98 8.58 -2.09 -24.36
CA LYS A 98 7.20 -2.38 -24.76
C LYS A 98 6.32 -2.74 -23.55
N THR A 99 6.85 -3.54 -22.62
CA THR A 99 6.13 -3.88 -21.37
C THR A 99 5.88 -2.63 -20.53
N LEU A 100 6.89 -1.77 -20.35
CA LEU A 100 6.73 -0.51 -19.61
C LEU A 100 5.71 0.43 -20.28
N GLY A 101 5.70 0.52 -21.61
CA GLY A 101 4.72 1.30 -22.37
C GLY A 101 3.29 0.76 -22.22
N ILE A 102 3.11 -0.57 -22.23
CA ILE A 102 1.80 -1.20 -21.95
C ILE A 102 1.36 -0.92 -20.51
N LEU A 103 2.25 -1.06 -19.52
CA LEU A 103 1.93 -0.76 -18.13
C LEU A 103 1.52 0.71 -17.95
N PHE A 104 2.23 1.63 -18.60
CA PHE A 104 1.89 3.05 -18.61
C PHE A 104 0.51 3.30 -19.22
N LEU A 105 0.24 2.73 -20.39
CA LEU A 105 -1.03 2.91 -21.09
C LEU A 105 -2.21 2.39 -20.25
N ILE A 106 -2.11 1.19 -19.69
CA ILE A 106 -3.18 0.63 -18.86
C ILE A 106 -3.36 1.45 -17.57
N ASN A 107 -2.27 1.89 -16.92
CA ASN A 107 -2.36 2.78 -15.75
C ASN A 107 -3.10 4.08 -16.09
N TYR A 108 -2.81 4.65 -17.25
CA TYR A 108 -3.44 5.87 -17.74
C TYR A 108 -4.93 5.67 -18.08
N LEU A 109 -5.29 4.56 -18.71
CA LEU A 109 -6.69 4.22 -18.99
C LEU A 109 -7.49 4.05 -17.69
N ILE A 110 -6.98 3.26 -16.73
CA ILE A 110 -7.64 3.10 -15.43
C ILE A 110 -7.77 4.46 -14.73
N TYR A 111 -6.75 5.31 -14.80
CA TYR A 111 -6.79 6.66 -14.23
C TYR A 111 -7.92 7.52 -14.82
N ILE A 112 -8.10 7.51 -16.15
CA ILE A 112 -9.17 8.27 -16.80
C ILE A 112 -10.55 7.86 -16.28
N TYR A 113 -10.81 6.56 -16.16
CA TYR A 113 -12.11 6.05 -15.73
C TYR A 113 -12.38 6.22 -14.24
N THR A 114 -11.36 6.04 -13.39
CA THR A 114 -11.52 5.94 -11.93
C THR A 114 -11.14 7.22 -11.16
N ASP A 115 -10.41 8.15 -11.80
CA ASP A 115 -9.81 9.33 -11.17
C ASP A 115 -8.95 8.96 -9.92
N SER A 116 -8.21 7.86 -10.00
CA SER A 116 -7.36 7.30 -8.95
C SER A 116 -5.99 7.99 -8.82
N ARG A 117 -5.99 9.32 -8.68
CA ARG A 117 -4.79 10.20 -8.75
C ARG A 117 -3.55 9.66 -8.02
N LEU A 118 -3.67 9.35 -6.73
CA LEU A 118 -2.54 8.91 -5.90
C LEU A 118 -1.93 7.60 -6.40
N THR A 119 -2.76 6.56 -6.54
CA THR A 119 -2.32 5.22 -6.90
C THR A 119 -1.74 5.18 -8.32
N SER A 120 -2.36 5.93 -9.25
CA SER A 120 -1.85 6.07 -10.61
C SER A 120 -0.53 6.82 -10.67
N PHE A 121 -0.37 7.88 -9.86
CA PHE A 121 0.88 8.62 -9.76
C PHE A 121 2.02 7.76 -9.19
N ILE A 122 1.74 6.97 -8.15
CA ILE A 122 2.74 6.08 -7.54
C ILE A 122 3.18 4.97 -8.51
N SER A 123 2.24 4.39 -9.27
CA SER A 123 2.56 3.45 -10.34
C SER A 123 3.43 4.10 -11.42
N LEU A 124 3.11 5.33 -11.80
CA LEU A 124 3.87 6.11 -12.78
C LEU A 124 5.30 6.39 -12.29
N CYS A 125 5.47 6.81 -11.03
CA CYS A 125 6.80 7.01 -10.43
C CYS A 125 7.65 5.74 -10.51
N PHE A 126 7.07 4.56 -10.27
CA PHE A 126 7.81 3.30 -10.34
C PHE A 126 8.15 2.88 -11.78
N ILE A 127 7.26 3.13 -12.74
CA ILE A 127 7.54 2.95 -14.17
C ILE A 127 8.70 3.85 -14.61
N ILE A 128 8.68 5.14 -14.24
CA ILE A 128 9.76 6.09 -14.54
C ILE A 128 11.08 5.62 -13.90
N PHE A 129 11.05 5.18 -12.64
CA PHE A 129 12.21 4.61 -11.97
C PHE A 129 12.79 3.42 -12.76
N ALA A 130 11.94 2.49 -13.23
CA ALA A 130 12.37 1.35 -14.03
C ALA A 130 13.02 1.78 -15.36
N ILE A 131 12.49 2.82 -16.03
CA ILE A 131 13.08 3.40 -17.24
C ILE A 131 14.46 3.98 -16.92
N ILE A 132 14.58 4.78 -15.85
CA ILE A 132 15.84 5.40 -15.44
C ILE A 132 16.91 4.33 -15.18
N ILE A 133 16.61 3.30 -14.39
CA ILE A 133 17.56 2.23 -14.08
C ILE A 133 17.95 1.43 -15.33
N LYS A 134 17.02 1.23 -16.27
CA LYS A 134 17.29 0.53 -17.52
C LYS A 134 18.32 1.26 -18.40
N TYR A 135 18.23 2.58 -18.50
CA TYR A 135 19.13 3.39 -19.32
C TYR A 135 20.38 3.87 -18.58
N LEU A 136 20.31 4.00 -17.26
CA LEU A 136 21.39 4.45 -16.39
C LEU A 136 21.70 3.39 -15.31
N PRO A 137 22.14 2.18 -15.69
CA PRO A 137 22.32 1.07 -14.74
C PRO A 137 23.37 1.36 -13.65
N ASN A 138 24.31 2.27 -13.94
CA ASN A 138 25.38 2.66 -13.01
C ASN A 138 25.07 3.94 -12.21
N ILE A 139 23.82 4.42 -12.23
CA ILE A 139 23.44 5.62 -11.50
C ILE A 139 23.67 5.44 -10.00
N LYS A 140 24.41 6.37 -9.39
CA LYS A 140 24.70 6.34 -7.95
C LYS A 140 23.50 6.83 -7.17
N LEU A 141 22.64 5.91 -6.73
CA LEU A 141 21.45 6.20 -5.93
C LEU A 141 21.75 6.53 -4.45
N ARG A 142 22.93 7.11 -4.15
CA ARG A 142 23.46 7.24 -2.78
C ARG A 142 22.49 7.95 -1.83
N LEU A 143 21.75 8.96 -2.30
CA LEU A 143 20.73 9.66 -1.53
C LEU A 143 19.59 8.73 -1.09
N LEU A 144 19.16 7.79 -1.94
CA LEU A 144 18.11 6.83 -1.60
C LEU A 144 18.50 5.99 -0.39
N TYR A 145 19.76 5.55 -0.35
CA TYR A 145 20.30 4.72 0.74
C TYR A 145 20.40 5.44 2.09
N TYR A 146 20.35 6.78 2.13
CA TYR A 146 20.34 7.53 3.37
C TYR A 146 18.92 7.84 3.86
N ILE A 147 18.01 8.19 2.94
CA ILE A 147 16.67 8.68 3.29
C ILE A 147 15.66 7.53 3.35
N PHE A 148 15.65 6.63 2.36
CA PHE A 148 14.61 5.62 2.22
C PHE A 148 14.54 4.64 3.39
N PRO A 149 15.64 4.25 4.07
CA PRO A 149 15.57 3.45 5.29
C PRO A 149 14.65 4.01 6.38
N LEU A 150 14.53 5.33 6.44
CA LEU A 150 13.75 6.04 7.44
C LEU A 150 12.35 6.42 6.93
N MET A 151 11.96 6.02 5.72
CA MET A 151 10.75 6.55 5.08
C MET A 151 9.47 6.23 5.85
N TYR A 152 9.34 5.02 6.41
CA TYR A 152 8.19 4.67 7.25
C TYR A 152 8.14 5.48 8.54
N LEU A 153 9.29 5.73 9.18
CA LEU A 153 9.36 6.58 10.37
C LEU A 153 8.96 8.03 10.03
N ILE A 154 9.50 8.59 8.95
CA ILE A 154 9.21 9.96 8.50
C ILE A 154 7.74 10.09 8.12
N CYS A 155 7.23 9.23 7.24
CA CYS A 155 5.85 9.29 6.74
C CYS A 155 4.83 9.12 7.87
N SER A 156 5.01 8.12 8.73
CA SER A 156 4.09 7.88 9.85
C SER A 156 4.09 9.04 10.85
N THR A 157 5.27 9.54 11.23
CA THR A 157 5.39 10.64 12.20
C THR A 157 4.74 11.91 11.66
N ILE A 158 5.07 12.31 10.43
CA ILE A 158 4.48 13.47 9.75
C ILE A 158 2.96 13.29 9.67
N SER A 159 2.51 12.16 9.14
CA SER A 159 1.09 11.88 8.92
C SER A 159 0.26 11.95 10.20
N ILE A 160 0.70 11.27 11.26
CA ILE A 160 0.02 11.26 12.56
C ILE A 160 0.08 12.65 13.22
N TYR A 161 1.25 13.30 13.22
CA TYR A 161 1.42 14.61 13.83
C TYR A 161 0.50 15.66 13.20
N PHE A 162 0.48 15.77 11.88
CA PHE A 162 -0.34 16.75 11.19
C PHE A 162 -1.84 16.46 11.33
N THR A 163 -2.25 15.19 11.40
CA THR A 163 -3.65 14.82 11.62
C THR A 163 -4.10 15.19 13.04
N ILE A 164 -3.35 14.80 14.08
CA ILE A 164 -3.72 15.08 15.48
C ILE A 164 -3.76 16.60 15.76
N ASN A 165 -2.82 17.35 15.20
CA ASN A 165 -2.69 18.79 15.46
C ASN A 165 -3.48 19.67 14.50
N TYR A 166 -4.27 19.10 13.59
CA TYR A 166 -5.14 19.88 12.73
C TYR A 166 -6.22 20.57 13.56
N LYS A 167 -6.31 21.91 13.47
CA LYS A 167 -7.32 22.72 14.18
C LYS A 167 -8.01 23.74 13.28
N MET A 168 -7.65 23.77 11.99
CA MET A 168 -8.13 24.75 11.01
C MET A 168 -7.90 26.22 11.40
N LEU A 169 -7.00 26.50 12.35
CA LEU A 169 -6.78 27.86 12.89
C LEU A 169 -5.89 28.75 12.01
N SER A 170 -5.25 28.20 10.97
CA SER A 170 -4.27 28.94 10.16
C SER A 170 -4.38 28.61 8.67
N ASN A 171 -4.07 29.60 7.82
CA ASN A 171 -4.17 29.47 6.35
C ASN A 171 -3.34 28.33 5.79
N TRP A 172 -2.16 28.05 6.37
CA TRP A 172 -1.31 26.96 5.90
C TRP A 172 -1.96 25.58 6.18
N GLN A 173 -2.61 25.39 7.34
CA GLN A 173 -3.33 24.14 7.64
C GLN A 173 -4.52 23.95 6.69
N TYR A 174 -5.27 25.03 6.42
CA TYR A 174 -6.37 25.00 5.48
C TYR A 174 -5.89 24.60 4.07
N ASN A 175 -4.83 25.22 3.57
CA ASN A 175 -4.26 24.91 2.25
C ASN A 175 -3.77 23.46 2.19
N LEU A 176 -3.08 22.98 3.23
CA LEU A 176 -2.62 21.59 3.30
C LEU A 176 -3.79 20.61 3.28
N ASN A 177 -4.86 20.89 4.04
CA ASN A 177 -6.06 20.05 4.04
C ASN A 177 -6.77 20.06 2.67
N SER A 178 -6.85 21.22 2.01
CA SER A 178 -7.39 21.34 0.65
C SER A 178 -6.59 20.51 -0.35
N MET A 179 -5.26 20.58 -0.30
CA MET A 179 -4.37 19.74 -1.12
C MET A 179 -4.60 18.24 -0.87
N LEU A 180 -4.85 17.85 0.38
CA LEU A 180 -5.17 16.49 0.78
C LEU A 180 -6.67 16.15 0.64
N SER A 181 -7.45 16.99 -0.04
CA SER A 181 -8.89 16.81 -0.30
C SER A 181 -9.72 16.58 0.96
N GLY A 182 -9.41 17.28 2.05
CA GLY A 182 -10.16 17.20 3.31
C GLY A 182 -9.72 16.09 4.28
N ARG A 183 -8.73 15.26 3.91
CA ARG A 183 -8.33 14.07 4.69
C ARG A 183 -7.78 14.39 6.09
N LEU A 184 -7.15 15.56 6.29
CA LEU A 184 -6.68 15.94 7.62
C LEU A 184 -7.84 16.25 8.54
N SER A 185 -8.85 16.97 8.05
CA SER A 185 -10.09 17.24 8.80
C SER A 185 -10.78 15.93 9.18
N LEU A 186 -11.03 15.06 8.19
CA LEU A 186 -11.69 13.78 8.41
C LEU A 186 -10.95 12.89 9.43
N GLY A 187 -9.61 12.84 9.33
CA GLY A 187 -8.78 12.11 10.28
C GLY A 187 -8.86 12.70 11.69
N GLN A 188 -8.83 14.03 11.81
CA GLN A 188 -8.88 14.72 13.09
C GLN A 188 -10.26 14.62 13.75
N ASP A 189 -11.34 14.80 12.99
CA ASP A 189 -12.73 14.62 13.43
C ASP A 189 -12.94 13.19 13.96
N SER A 190 -12.40 12.19 13.25
CA SER A 190 -12.41 10.80 13.68
C SER A 190 -11.63 10.57 14.98
N ILE A 191 -10.45 11.20 15.14
CA ILE A 191 -9.66 11.11 16.38
C ILE A 191 -10.40 11.77 17.55
N GLN A 192 -11.05 12.91 17.34
CA GLN A 192 -11.84 13.55 18.40
C GLN A 192 -13.06 12.69 18.81
N THR A 193 -13.71 12.06 17.83
CA THR A 193 -14.92 11.27 18.05
C THR A 193 -14.63 9.92 18.72
N TYR A 194 -13.63 9.19 18.22
CA TYR A 194 -13.35 7.81 18.63
C TYR A 194 -12.10 7.66 19.52
N GLY A 195 -11.21 8.66 19.51
CA GLY A 195 -9.92 8.60 20.18
C GLY A 195 -8.98 7.53 19.62
N TYR A 196 -7.94 7.25 20.39
CA TYR A 196 -7.05 6.10 20.22
C TYR A 196 -6.68 5.57 21.60
N GLY A 197 -6.21 4.31 21.67
CA GLY A 197 -5.82 3.66 22.92
C GLY A 197 -4.37 3.18 22.89
N LEU A 198 -3.91 2.60 24.01
CA LEU A 198 -2.65 1.85 24.03
C LEU A 198 -2.74 0.56 23.19
N PHE A 199 -3.90 -0.10 23.23
CA PHE A 199 -4.21 -1.36 22.55
C PHE A 199 -5.42 -1.23 21.60
N TRP A 200 -5.78 -2.34 20.97
CA TRP A 200 -6.90 -2.45 20.03
C TRP A 200 -8.21 -1.88 20.57
N LYS A 201 -8.94 -1.20 19.67
CA LYS A 201 -10.29 -0.72 19.89
C LYS A 201 -11.12 -0.96 18.63
N LYS A 202 -12.42 -1.14 18.84
CA LYS A 202 -13.37 -1.25 17.74
C LYS A 202 -13.59 0.13 17.12
N LEU A 203 -13.29 0.26 15.83
CA LEU A 203 -13.48 1.48 15.05
C LEU A 203 -14.49 1.23 13.93
N TYR A 204 -15.48 2.12 13.82
CA TYR A 204 -16.50 2.09 12.78
C TYR A 204 -16.33 3.28 11.85
N LEU A 205 -15.84 3.00 10.64
CA LEU A 205 -15.68 4.00 9.59
C LEU A 205 -16.68 3.73 8.46
N VAL A 206 -17.25 4.76 7.88
CA VAL A 206 -18.19 4.75 6.76
C VAL A 206 -17.54 5.46 5.59
N GLY A 207 -17.11 4.68 4.60
CA GLY A 207 -16.51 5.18 3.36
C GLY A 207 -17.43 5.09 2.15
N ASN A 208 -16.96 5.63 1.01
CA ASN A 208 -17.73 5.77 -0.24
C ASN A 208 -17.91 4.47 -1.05
N GLY A 209 -17.28 3.35 -0.67
CA GLY A 209 -17.48 2.06 -1.38
C GLY A 209 -18.91 1.49 -1.23
N LEU A 210 -19.36 0.76 -2.24
CA LEU A 210 -20.69 0.16 -2.29
C LEU A 210 -20.81 -1.07 -1.38
N ASP A 211 -22.02 -1.33 -0.89
CA ASP A 211 -22.33 -2.53 -0.12
C ASP A 211 -22.48 -3.77 -1.01
N VAL A 212 -22.84 -4.92 -0.41
CA VAL A 212 -22.91 -6.21 -1.12
C VAL A 212 -23.95 -6.24 -2.23
N ASN A 213 -24.92 -5.35 -2.16
CA ASN A 213 -26.00 -5.20 -3.14
C ASN A 213 -25.70 -4.10 -4.17
N GLY A 214 -24.53 -3.45 -4.08
CA GLY A 214 -24.17 -2.34 -4.97
C GLY A 214 -24.71 -0.98 -4.52
N GLU A 215 -25.24 -0.88 -3.30
CA GLU A 215 -25.86 0.35 -2.81
C GLU A 215 -24.87 1.27 -2.09
N ILE A 216 -25.11 2.57 -2.19
CA ILE A 216 -24.35 3.61 -1.49
C ILE A 216 -24.83 3.67 -0.04
N ASN A 217 -23.90 3.73 0.90
CA ASN A 217 -24.25 4.00 2.29
C ASN A 217 -24.55 5.49 2.48
N PHE A 218 -25.80 5.83 2.82
CA PHE A 218 -26.25 7.21 3.07
C PHE A 218 -25.94 7.73 4.48
N THR A 219 -25.30 6.93 5.33
CA THR A 219 -24.84 7.41 6.65
C THR A 219 -23.68 8.40 6.51
N SER A 220 -23.48 9.24 7.54
CA SER A 220 -22.47 10.30 7.51
C SER A 220 -21.07 9.75 7.22
N TYR A 221 -20.43 10.29 6.18
CA TYR A 221 -19.07 9.90 5.78
C TYR A 221 -18.06 10.30 6.86
N ASN A 222 -17.31 9.32 7.37
CA ASN A 222 -16.27 9.56 8.37
C ASN A 222 -15.02 8.71 8.14
N TYR A 223 -14.81 8.23 6.91
CA TYR A 223 -13.67 7.38 6.59
C TYR A 223 -12.36 8.15 6.61
N VAL A 224 -11.32 7.50 7.14
CA VAL A 224 -9.98 8.06 7.30
C VAL A 224 -9.05 7.42 6.28
N ASP A 225 -8.85 8.06 5.14
CA ASP A 225 -7.92 7.60 4.09
C ASP A 225 -6.45 7.88 4.51
N ASN A 226 -5.96 7.14 5.51
CA ASN A 226 -4.62 7.27 6.07
C ASN A 226 -4.24 6.01 6.85
N LEU A 227 -3.29 5.24 6.31
CA LEU A 227 -2.86 3.97 6.89
C LEU A 227 -2.40 4.11 8.34
N TYR A 228 -1.54 5.09 8.61
CA TYR A 228 -0.90 5.24 9.91
C TYR A 228 -1.91 5.63 11.00
N VAL A 229 -2.82 6.55 10.68
CA VAL A 229 -3.88 6.97 11.59
C VAL A 229 -4.89 5.85 11.80
N GLN A 230 -5.26 5.10 10.75
CA GLN A 230 -6.14 3.95 10.92
C GLN A 230 -5.52 2.86 11.80
N ILE A 231 -4.23 2.56 11.63
CA ILE A 231 -3.54 1.60 12.52
C ILE A 231 -3.54 2.13 13.96
N LEU A 232 -3.30 3.43 14.19
CA LEU A 232 -3.36 4.06 15.51
C LEU A 232 -4.72 3.90 16.18
N GLN A 233 -5.80 4.23 15.47
CA GLN A 233 -7.16 4.17 16.01
C GLN A 233 -7.64 2.73 16.22
N ARG A 234 -7.30 1.80 15.30
CA ARG A 234 -7.75 0.40 15.35
C ARG A 234 -6.95 -0.45 16.33
N TYR A 235 -5.62 -0.32 16.34
CA TYR A 235 -4.72 -1.25 17.06
C TYR A 235 -3.95 -0.60 18.21
N GLY A 236 -3.98 0.73 18.31
CA GLY A 236 -3.39 1.47 19.40
C GLY A 236 -1.91 1.81 19.19
N ILE A 237 -1.39 2.62 20.11
CA ILE A 237 -0.04 3.21 20.06
C ILE A 237 1.04 2.13 19.97
N ILE A 238 0.93 1.06 20.77
CA ILE A 238 1.94 0.00 20.83
C ILE A 238 2.11 -0.66 19.46
N PHE A 239 0.98 -0.95 18.78
CA PHE A 239 1.02 -1.62 17.49
C PHE A 239 1.58 -0.73 16.38
N VAL A 240 1.24 0.57 16.36
CA VAL A 240 1.82 1.53 15.41
C VAL A 240 3.34 1.63 15.58
N ILE A 241 3.82 1.72 16.82
CA ILE A 241 5.26 1.79 17.10
C ILE A 241 5.95 0.52 16.60
N LEU A 242 5.41 -0.67 16.90
CA LEU A 242 5.95 -1.93 16.42
C LEU A 242 5.94 -2.02 14.89
N PHE A 243 4.85 -1.61 14.25
CA PHE A 243 4.73 -1.58 12.79
C PHE A 243 5.81 -0.69 12.16
N ILE A 244 6.02 0.52 12.67
CA ILE A 244 7.06 1.44 12.19
C ILE A 244 8.45 0.86 12.40
N ILE A 245 8.75 0.31 13.57
CA ILE A 245 10.05 -0.30 13.88
C ILE A 245 10.32 -1.47 12.91
N ILE A 246 9.38 -2.40 12.75
CA ILE A 246 9.54 -3.57 11.89
C ILE A 246 9.83 -3.13 10.45
N LEU A 247 9.03 -2.21 9.89
CA LEU A 247 9.22 -1.77 8.52
C LEU A 247 10.49 -0.94 8.32
N THR A 248 10.89 -0.16 9.33
CA THR A 248 12.17 0.56 9.31
C THR A 248 13.35 -0.41 9.30
N VAL A 249 13.33 -1.45 10.14
CA VAL A 249 14.36 -2.52 10.16
C VAL A 249 14.41 -3.27 8.82
N VAL A 250 13.25 -3.57 8.23
CA VAL A 250 13.16 -4.20 6.91
C VAL A 250 13.78 -3.31 5.83
N MET A 251 13.51 -2.01 5.85
CA MET A 251 14.13 -1.06 4.92
C MET A 251 15.66 -1.00 5.08
N PHE A 252 16.18 -0.99 6.31
CA PHE A 252 17.62 -1.09 6.56
C PHE A 252 18.20 -2.42 6.07
N TYR A 253 17.46 -3.52 6.19
CA TYR A 253 17.90 -4.82 5.68
C TYR A 253 17.95 -4.83 4.14
N ILE A 254 16.90 -4.35 3.47
CA ILE A 254 16.84 -4.21 2.00
C ILE A 254 17.99 -3.33 1.48
N THR A 255 18.29 -2.26 2.20
CA THR A 255 19.43 -1.35 1.94
C THR A 255 20.77 -2.11 1.97
N LYS A 256 20.98 -2.99 2.96
CA LYS A 256 22.17 -3.84 3.03
C LYS A 256 22.25 -4.87 1.90
N LEU A 257 21.09 -5.35 1.42
CA LEU A 257 21.02 -6.23 0.25
C LEU A 257 21.27 -5.51 -1.08
N LYS A 258 21.27 -4.17 -1.09
CA LYS A 258 21.37 -3.34 -2.30
C LYS A 258 20.27 -3.64 -3.33
N ASP A 259 19.09 -4.08 -2.89
CA ASP A 259 17.95 -4.28 -3.78
C ASP A 259 17.20 -2.94 -3.98
N ASN A 260 17.62 -2.19 -5.00
CA ASN A 260 17.06 -0.88 -5.34
C ASN A 260 15.55 -0.95 -5.61
N TYR A 261 15.07 -2.02 -6.24
CA TYR A 261 13.66 -2.17 -6.60
C TYR A 261 12.80 -2.29 -5.35
N LEU A 262 13.19 -3.17 -4.42
CA LEU A 262 12.48 -3.29 -3.15
C LEU A 262 12.55 -2.01 -2.32
N LEU A 263 13.71 -1.35 -2.29
CA LEU A 263 13.88 -0.13 -1.53
C LEU A 263 12.92 0.97 -2.03
N VAL A 264 12.81 1.14 -3.35
CA VAL A 264 11.90 2.11 -3.96
C VAL A 264 10.44 1.70 -3.78
N ILE A 265 10.09 0.43 -3.97
CA ILE A 265 8.71 -0.06 -3.77
C ILE A 265 8.24 0.24 -2.35
N PHE A 266 9.02 -0.14 -1.33
CA PHE A 266 8.62 0.08 0.05
C PHE A 266 8.62 1.57 0.43
N ALA A 267 9.48 2.40 -0.15
CA ALA A 267 9.43 3.85 0.03
C ALA A 267 8.15 4.45 -0.59
N LEU A 268 7.77 4.02 -1.79
CA LEU A 268 6.51 4.43 -2.43
C LEU A 268 5.29 3.97 -1.62
N LEU A 269 5.30 2.76 -1.07
CA LEU A 269 4.25 2.26 -0.16
C LEU A 269 4.17 3.09 1.13
N ALA A 270 5.32 3.52 1.68
CA ALA A 270 5.34 4.39 2.85
C ALA A 270 4.68 5.76 2.57
N ILE A 271 4.93 6.33 1.39
CA ILE A 271 4.28 7.58 0.95
C ILE A 271 2.78 7.35 0.72
N HIS A 272 2.42 6.25 0.05
CA HIS A 272 1.03 5.89 -0.24
C HIS A 272 0.20 5.85 1.04
N GLY A 273 0.75 5.26 2.11
CA GLY A 273 0.12 5.16 3.43
C GLY A 273 -0.26 6.48 4.11
N ILE A 274 0.22 7.64 3.62
CA ILE A 274 -0.19 8.96 4.15
C ILE A 274 -1.62 9.30 3.72
N ILE A 275 -2.05 8.88 2.53
CA ILE A 275 -3.25 9.39 1.84
C ILE A 275 -4.24 8.26 1.51
N ASP A 276 -3.87 6.99 1.74
CA ASP A 276 -4.70 5.81 1.49
C ASP A 276 -4.26 4.64 2.38
N ASP A 277 -5.20 3.76 2.75
CA ASP A 277 -4.99 2.61 3.64
C ASP A 277 -5.09 1.25 2.94
N LEU A 278 -5.58 1.18 1.70
CA LEU A 278 -5.89 -0.07 0.99
C LEU A 278 -4.65 -0.95 0.82
N ILE A 279 -3.46 -0.37 0.74
CA ILE A 279 -2.20 -1.11 0.60
C ILE A 279 -1.89 -2.02 1.79
N ILE A 280 -2.59 -1.91 2.93
CA ILE A 280 -2.40 -2.82 4.05
C ILE A 280 -2.87 -4.24 3.72
N TYR A 281 -3.81 -4.37 2.80
CA TYR A 281 -4.42 -5.65 2.49
C TYR A 281 -3.52 -6.47 1.53
N PRO A 282 -3.22 -7.75 1.83
CA PRO A 282 -2.33 -8.58 0.99
C PRO A 282 -2.79 -8.77 -0.45
N TYR A 283 -4.11 -8.72 -0.69
CA TYR A 283 -4.69 -8.81 -2.03
C TYR A 283 -4.50 -7.53 -2.85
N TYR A 284 -4.19 -6.41 -2.20
CA TYR A 284 -3.79 -5.15 -2.83
C TYR A 284 -2.28 -4.90 -2.79
N ASN A 285 -1.54 -5.60 -1.94
CA ASN A 285 -0.10 -5.46 -1.82
C ASN A 285 0.57 -6.79 -1.49
N THR A 286 1.11 -7.46 -2.50
CA THR A 286 1.81 -8.74 -2.33
C THR A 286 3.15 -8.59 -1.60
N PHE A 287 3.74 -7.40 -1.54
CA PHE A 287 5.07 -7.20 -0.97
C PHE A 287 5.11 -7.42 0.55
N TRP A 288 3.96 -7.51 1.23
CA TRP A 288 3.92 -7.93 2.63
C TRP A 288 4.51 -9.32 2.88
N PHE A 289 4.43 -10.23 1.90
CA PHE A 289 5.01 -11.57 2.01
C PHE A 289 6.55 -11.58 2.08
N ILE A 290 7.22 -10.49 1.68
CA ILE A 290 8.68 -10.33 1.85
C ILE A 290 9.06 -10.39 3.33
N LEU A 291 8.21 -9.90 4.23
CA LEU A 291 8.49 -9.88 5.66
C LEU A 291 8.76 -11.29 6.19
N GLY A 292 7.96 -12.27 5.76
CA GLY A 292 8.13 -13.67 6.13
C GLY A 292 9.44 -14.26 5.57
N TYR A 293 9.74 -13.98 4.30
CA TYR A 293 10.97 -14.42 3.64
C TYR A 293 12.24 -13.84 4.30
N ILE A 294 12.25 -12.54 4.61
CA ILE A 294 13.36 -11.87 5.30
C ILE A 294 13.53 -12.44 6.71
N TYR A 295 12.44 -12.63 7.45
CA TYR A 295 12.48 -13.21 8.79
C TYR A 295 13.11 -14.61 8.79
N TYR A 296 12.71 -15.47 7.85
CA TYR A 296 13.25 -16.81 7.72
C TYR A 296 14.76 -16.81 7.40
N ASN A 297 15.17 -16.02 6.39
CA ASN A 297 16.57 -16.00 5.95
C ASN A 297 17.53 -15.32 6.93
N SER A 298 17.08 -14.28 7.63
CA SER A 298 17.88 -13.67 8.70
C SER A 298 18.09 -14.65 9.87
N SER A 299 17.05 -15.42 10.22
CA SER A 299 17.09 -16.43 11.27
C SER A 299 18.01 -17.60 10.92
N THR A 300 17.91 -18.15 9.69
CA THR A 300 18.77 -19.27 9.25
C THR A 300 20.24 -18.85 9.17
N LYS A 301 20.53 -17.64 8.67
CA LYS A 301 21.89 -17.09 8.64
C LYS A 301 22.47 -16.95 10.05
N PHE A 302 21.67 -16.46 11.02
CA PHE A 302 22.08 -16.35 12.42
C PHE A 302 22.37 -17.72 13.06
N ILE A 303 21.52 -18.73 12.82
CA ILE A 303 21.73 -20.11 13.31
C ILE A 303 23.01 -20.70 12.74
N ASN A 304 23.29 -20.51 11.44
CA ASN A 304 24.50 -21.02 10.80
C ASN A 304 25.77 -20.37 11.35
N ILE A 305 25.75 -19.08 11.68
CA ILE A 305 26.87 -18.39 12.34
C ILE A 305 27.13 -18.99 13.72
N ARG A 306 26.09 -19.21 14.54
CA ARG A 306 26.24 -19.84 15.87
C ARG A 306 26.76 -21.27 15.79
N LYS A 307 26.32 -22.07 14.82
CA LYS A 307 26.84 -23.43 14.58
C LYS A 307 28.32 -23.40 14.20
N LYS A 308 28.72 -22.48 13.31
CA LYS A 308 30.12 -22.30 12.92
C LYS A 308 31.00 -21.88 14.10
N GLN A 309 30.52 -20.99 14.98
CA GLN A 309 31.24 -20.58 16.19
C GLN A 309 31.35 -21.72 17.22
N ARG A 310 30.34 -22.59 17.35
CA ARG A 310 30.43 -23.78 18.22
C ARG A 310 31.44 -24.79 17.71
N ASN A 311 31.49 -25.03 16.39
CA ASN A 311 32.43 -25.98 15.80
C ASN A 311 33.89 -25.48 15.75
N LEU A 312 34.14 -24.21 16.07
CA LEU A 312 35.50 -23.64 16.20
C LEU A 312 36.02 -23.66 17.64
N ASN A 313 35.16 -24.00 18.61
CA ASN A 313 35.48 -24.08 20.04
C ASN A 313 35.63 -25.52 20.55
N TYR A 314 35.71 -26.49 19.63
CA TYR A 314 36.07 -27.90 19.86
C TYR A 314 37.19 -28.27 18.87
#